data_AF-A0A935AXS2-F1
#
_entry.id   AF-A0A935AXS2-F1
#
_cell.length_a   1.000
_cell.length_b   1.000
_cell.length_c   1.000
_cell.angle_alpha   90.00
_cell.angle_beta   90.00
_cell.angle_gamma   90.00
#
_symmetry.space_group_name_H-M   'P 1'
#
loop_
_entity.id
_entity.type
_entity.pdbx_description
1 polymer ?
#
loop_
_entity_poly.entity_id
_entity_poly.type
_entity_poly.pdbx_seq_one_letter_code
_entity_poly.pdbx_strand_id
1 'polypeptide(L)'
;MNRSRGATVASGAPASRALDASTVYGLDIETDTTVDGLDPRVAHVVAVALAGPTSTQVFTASDLTGEARLLARLDAAITRLAPGVLVTWNGAAFDLPFLADRARHHNVTLSLDLHLDLGLPSRSDPLAGHEGAYRACWGAHRHLDVYRVYRADVGARLGLPCGLKAMARLVGCTPIEVDRSRVHELTDAERDAYVASDAELTRLLCLRRWPAIGRAVDPRPASMPANPPGAQRPSA
;
A
#
# COMPACT_ATOMS: atom_id res chain seq x y z
N MET A 1 17.09 -61.37 10.12
CA MET A 1 17.40 -59.93 10.29
C MET A 1 17.23 -59.24 8.94
N ASN A 2 16.05 -58.66 8.69
CA ASN A 2 15.69 -58.08 7.40
C ASN A 2 15.74 -56.55 7.52
N ARG A 3 16.68 -55.88 6.86
CA ARG A 3 16.81 -54.42 6.92
C ARG A 3 15.84 -53.78 5.92
N SER A 4 14.91 -53.02 6.47
CA SER A 4 13.95 -52.14 5.81
C SER A 4 14.66 -51.09 4.94
N ARG A 5 14.31 -51.03 3.66
CA ARG A 5 14.59 -49.88 2.79
C ARG A 5 13.59 -48.78 3.11
N GLY A 6 14.05 -47.76 3.83
CA GLY A 6 13.30 -46.52 4.03
C GLY A 6 13.21 -45.76 2.70
N ALA A 7 11.99 -45.59 2.20
CA ALA A 7 11.71 -44.65 1.12
C ALA A 7 11.74 -43.25 1.72
N THR A 8 12.78 -42.49 1.40
CA THR A 8 12.86 -41.06 1.69
C THR A 8 11.89 -40.35 0.76
N VAL A 9 10.71 -39.99 1.27
CA VAL A 9 9.78 -39.09 0.58
C VAL A 9 10.43 -37.71 0.61
N ALA A 10 10.92 -37.26 -0.54
CA ALA A 10 11.36 -35.90 -0.74
C ALA A 10 10.19 -34.94 -0.42
N SER A 11 10.36 -34.10 0.58
CA SER A 11 9.44 -33.03 0.93
C SER A 11 9.38 -32.04 -0.23
N GLY A 12 8.34 -32.16 -1.06
CA GLY A 12 8.01 -31.14 -2.05
C GLY A 12 7.79 -29.81 -1.33
N ALA A 13 8.48 -28.76 -1.78
CA ALA A 13 8.17 -27.40 -1.39
C ALA A 13 6.66 -27.16 -1.57
N PRO A 14 5.98 -26.48 -0.64
CA PRO A 14 4.55 -26.24 -0.79
C PRO A 14 4.34 -25.45 -2.08
N ALA A 15 3.56 -26.04 -3.00
CA ALA A 15 3.05 -25.37 -4.19
C ALA A 15 2.53 -24.00 -3.78
N SER A 16 2.92 -22.96 -4.51
CA SER A 16 2.47 -21.59 -4.30
C SER A 16 0.94 -21.57 -4.27
N ARG A 17 0.36 -21.51 -3.08
CA ARG A 17 -1.08 -21.43 -2.91
C ARG A 17 -1.49 -20.12 -3.59
N ALA A 18 -2.24 -20.22 -4.70
CA ALA A 18 -2.80 -19.05 -5.36
C ALA A 18 -3.52 -18.24 -4.29
N LEU A 19 -3.09 -16.99 -4.07
CA LEU A 19 -3.79 -16.10 -3.15
C LEU A 19 -5.22 -15.92 -3.67
N ASP A 20 -6.17 -16.10 -2.75
CA ASP A 20 -7.59 -15.93 -2.99
C ASP A 20 -7.92 -14.43 -2.94
N ALA A 21 -8.86 -13.98 -3.78
CA ALA A 21 -9.38 -12.61 -3.78
C ALA A 21 -9.90 -12.16 -2.39
N SER A 22 -10.25 -13.13 -1.54
CA SER A 22 -10.59 -12.93 -0.12
C SER A 22 -9.43 -12.40 0.75
N THR A 23 -8.19 -12.47 0.26
CA THR A 23 -6.94 -12.08 0.96
C THR A 23 -6.21 -10.90 0.30
N VAL A 24 -6.89 -10.14 -0.56
CA VAL A 24 -6.38 -8.90 -1.15
C VAL A 24 -7.10 -7.72 -0.50
N TYR A 25 -6.34 -6.73 -0.03
CA TYR A 25 -6.85 -5.60 0.74
C TYR A 25 -6.35 -4.29 0.13
N GLY A 26 -7.25 -3.38 -0.25
CA GLY A 26 -6.88 -2.07 -0.78
C GLY A 26 -6.57 -1.09 0.34
N LEU A 27 -5.55 -0.27 0.17
CA LEU A 27 -5.15 0.78 1.11
C LEU A 27 -4.94 2.09 0.33
N ASP A 28 -5.46 3.18 0.88
CA ASP A 28 -5.30 4.53 0.35
C ASP A 28 -5.32 5.54 1.51
N ILE A 29 -4.58 6.65 1.38
CA ILE A 29 -4.50 7.71 2.39
C ILE A 29 -4.92 9.07 1.84
N GLU A 30 -5.48 9.91 2.70
CA GLU A 30 -5.65 11.35 2.45
C GLU A 30 -4.83 12.15 3.45
N THR A 31 -4.17 13.18 2.92
CA THR A 31 -3.31 14.08 3.67
C THR A 31 -3.89 15.49 3.69
N ASP A 32 -3.61 16.23 4.76
CA ASP A 32 -3.96 17.65 4.82
C ASP A 32 -3.21 18.43 3.74
N THR A 33 -3.95 19.11 2.88
CA THR A 33 -3.44 19.89 1.73
C THR A 33 -3.35 21.39 2.01
N THR A 34 -3.55 21.84 3.26
CA THR A 34 -3.52 23.26 3.62
C THR A 34 -2.18 23.94 3.32
N VAL A 35 -1.07 23.20 3.44
CA VAL A 35 0.30 23.70 3.15
C VAL A 35 0.91 22.94 1.99
N ASP A 36 1.24 21.66 2.19
CA ASP A 36 1.74 20.76 1.17
C ASP A 36 1.40 19.32 1.56
N GLY A 37 0.30 18.80 0.99
CA GLY A 37 -0.16 17.43 1.25
C GLY A 37 0.80 16.34 0.77
N LEU A 38 1.85 16.69 0.05
CA LEU A 38 2.86 15.75 -0.43
C LEU A 38 4.10 15.67 0.46
N ASP A 39 4.21 16.48 1.51
CA ASP A 39 5.38 16.49 2.39
C ASP A 39 5.02 16.02 3.82
N PRO A 40 5.48 14.82 4.25
CA PRO A 40 5.15 14.25 5.56
C PRO A 40 5.73 15.05 6.74
N ARG A 41 6.63 16.00 6.48
CA ARG A 41 7.20 16.88 7.50
C ARG A 41 6.22 17.97 7.92
N VAL A 42 5.28 18.34 7.04
CA VAL A 42 4.33 19.46 7.27
C VAL A 42 2.87 19.03 7.18
N ALA A 43 2.54 18.01 6.39
CA ALA A 43 1.18 17.46 6.30
C ALA A 43 0.98 16.28 7.26
N HIS A 44 -0.26 16.13 7.71
CA HIS A 44 -0.72 15.01 8.51
C HIS A 44 -1.71 14.16 7.73
N VAL A 45 -1.81 12.88 8.10
CA VAL A 45 -2.83 11.96 7.58
C VAL A 45 -4.16 12.30 8.23
N VAL A 46 -5.14 12.66 7.41
CA VAL A 46 -6.50 13.03 7.84
C VAL A 46 -7.49 11.88 7.67
N ALA A 47 -7.24 10.98 6.72
CA ALA A 47 -8.03 9.78 6.55
C ALA A 47 -7.21 8.62 5.95
N VAL A 48 -7.61 7.39 6.25
CA VAL A 48 -7.09 6.17 5.62
C VAL A 48 -8.25 5.22 5.38
N ALA A 49 -8.33 4.63 4.19
CA ALA A 49 -9.26 3.54 3.90
C ALA A 49 -8.53 2.21 3.79
N LEU A 50 -9.16 1.17 4.35
CA LEU A 50 -8.76 -0.22 4.22
C LEU A 50 -9.93 -1.02 3.63
N ALA A 51 -9.88 -1.25 2.31
CA ALA A 51 -10.90 -1.98 1.57
C ALA A 51 -10.65 -3.49 1.63
N GLY A 52 -11.58 -4.23 2.22
CA GLY A 52 -11.57 -5.68 2.31
C GLY A 52 -12.49 -6.39 1.30
N PRO A 53 -12.64 -7.71 1.42
CA PRO A 53 -13.54 -8.47 0.56
C PRO A 53 -15.03 -8.19 0.80
N THR A 54 -15.41 -7.83 2.02
CA THR A 54 -16.81 -7.66 2.44
C THR A 54 -17.15 -6.26 2.91
N SER A 55 -16.15 -5.46 3.32
CA SER A 55 -16.36 -4.11 3.82
C SER A 55 -15.11 -3.25 3.65
N THR A 56 -15.31 -1.94 3.63
CA THR A 56 -14.25 -0.93 3.67
C THR A 56 -14.31 -0.22 5.01
N GLN A 57 -13.17 -0.14 5.70
CA GLN A 57 -13.03 0.61 6.95
C GLN A 57 -12.34 1.93 6.66
N VAL A 58 -12.92 3.03 7.15
CA VAL A 58 -12.30 4.36 7.10
C VAL A 58 -11.88 4.77 8.51
N PHE A 59 -10.65 5.25 8.63
CA PHE A 59 -10.08 5.81 9.85
C PHE A 59 -9.82 7.28 9.62
N THR A 60 -10.28 8.16 10.51
CA THR A 60 -10.17 9.62 10.37
C THR A 60 -9.46 10.25 11.55
N ALA A 61 -8.85 11.40 11.30
CA ALA A 61 -8.18 12.23 12.27
C ALA A 61 -8.51 13.71 11.99
N SER A 62 -8.90 14.45 13.03
CA SER A 62 -9.17 15.88 12.95
C SER A 62 -8.01 16.74 13.49
N ASP A 63 -7.05 16.10 14.15
CA ASP A 63 -5.87 16.73 14.73
C ASP A 63 -4.71 15.73 14.85
N LEU A 64 -3.56 16.20 15.33
CA LEU A 64 -2.35 15.40 15.52
C LEU A 64 -2.50 14.26 16.54
N THR A 65 -3.29 14.44 17.60
CA THR A 65 -3.57 13.36 18.57
C THR A 65 -4.48 12.30 17.94
N GLY A 66 -5.43 12.74 17.11
CA GLY A 66 -6.26 11.90 16.27
C GLY A 66 -5.44 11.11 15.26
N GLU A 67 -4.43 11.72 14.63
CA GLU A 67 -3.55 11.06 13.67
C GLU A 67 -2.79 9.90 14.34
N ALA A 68 -2.20 10.11 15.52
CA ALA A 68 -1.54 9.05 16.27
C ALA A 68 -2.48 7.86 16.57
N ARG A 69 -3.73 8.15 16.95
CA ARG A 69 -4.76 7.12 17.20
C ARG A 69 -5.20 6.42 15.92
N LEU A 70 -5.35 7.15 14.81
CA LEU A 70 -5.65 6.61 13.49
C LEU A 70 -4.58 5.60 13.08
N LEU A 71 -3.30 5.96 13.19
CA LEU A 71 -2.17 5.10 12.81
C LEU A 71 -2.14 3.81 13.64
N ALA A 72 -2.32 3.91 14.96
CA ALA A 72 -2.38 2.74 15.84
C ALA A 72 -3.59 1.83 15.54
N ARG A 73 -4.76 2.42 15.25
CA ARG A 73 -5.98 1.68 14.90
C ARG A 73 -5.85 0.97 13.54
N LEU A 74 -5.21 1.64 12.58
CA LEU A 74 -4.92 1.08 11.27
C LEU A 74 -4.00 -0.15 11.40
N ASP A 75 -2.88 -0.04 12.13
CA ASP A 75 -1.96 -1.16 12.36
C ASP A 75 -2.67 -2.34 13.02
N ALA A 76 -3.47 -2.07 14.05
CA ALA A 76 -4.24 -3.10 14.74
C ALA A 76 -5.29 -3.74 13.81
N ALA A 77 -5.92 -2.96 12.91
CA ALA A 77 -6.87 -3.48 11.94
C ALA A 77 -6.20 -4.39 10.91
N ILE A 78 -5.06 -3.98 10.36
CA ILE A 78 -4.28 -4.77 9.41
C ILE A 78 -3.80 -6.08 10.06
N THR A 79 -3.31 -6.02 11.29
CA THR A 79 -2.84 -7.21 12.04
C THR A 79 -3.95 -8.24 12.30
N ARG A 80 -5.22 -7.81 12.41
CA ARG A 80 -6.36 -8.72 12.59
C ARG A 80 -6.82 -9.41 11.30
N LEU A 81 -6.41 -8.93 10.13
CA LEU A 81 -6.77 -9.53 8.86
C LEU A 81 -6.05 -10.88 8.68
N ALA A 82 -6.67 -11.79 7.92
CA ALA A 82 -6.00 -13.00 7.49
C ALA A 82 -4.77 -12.64 6.63
N PRO A 83 -3.61 -13.31 6.79
CA PRO A 83 -2.41 -12.99 6.02
C PRO A 83 -2.69 -12.95 4.51
N GLY A 84 -2.29 -11.85 3.87
CA GLY A 84 -2.64 -11.58 2.49
C GLY A 84 -1.72 -10.58 1.79
N VAL A 85 -2.32 -9.78 0.90
CA VAL A 85 -1.63 -8.74 0.15
C VAL A 85 -2.35 -7.41 0.35
N LEU A 86 -1.62 -6.42 0.86
CA LEU A 86 -2.01 -5.02 0.84
C LEU A 86 -1.67 -4.43 -0.53
N VAL A 87 -2.64 -3.78 -1.16
CA VAL A 87 -2.49 -3.20 -2.48
C VAL A 87 -2.74 -1.71 -2.44
N THR A 88 -1.85 -0.95 -3.07
CA THR A 88 -1.89 0.51 -3.12
C THR A 88 -1.83 0.99 -4.56
N TRP A 89 -2.16 2.26 -4.78
CA TRP A 89 -1.91 2.94 -6.05
C TRP A 89 -0.81 3.98 -5.86
N ASN A 90 0.43 3.63 -6.20
CA ASN A 90 1.63 4.45 -5.97
C ASN A 90 2.11 4.48 -4.50
N GLY A 91 1.63 3.56 -3.66
CA GLY A 91 1.98 3.54 -2.25
C GLY A 91 3.42 3.11 -1.94
N ALA A 92 4.12 2.49 -2.89
CA ALA A 92 5.56 2.24 -2.75
C ALA A 92 6.36 3.55 -2.62
N ALA A 93 5.91 4.61 -3.28
CA ALA A 93 6.61 5.90 -3.34
C ALA A 93 5.94 6.99 -2.49
N PHE A 94 4.69 6.77 -2.05
CA PHE A 94 3.90 7.77 -1.35
C PHE A 94 3.30 7.23 -0.04
N ASP A 95 2.20 6.49 -0.10
CA ASP A 95 1.39 6.11 1.07
C ASP A 95 2.21 5.47 2.20
N LEU A 96 3.01 4.45 1.88
CA LEU A 96 3.74 3.66 2.86
C LEU A 96 4.90 4.44 3.51
N PRO A 97 5.82 5.10 2.76
CA PRO A 97 6.82 5.96 3.38
C PRO A 97 6.19 7.12 4.16
N PHE A 98 5.10 7.71 3.67
CA PHE A 98 4.39 8.78 4.39
C PHE A 98 3.87 8.29 5.75
N LEU A 99 3.14 7.16 5.77
CA LEU A 99 2.64 6.54 7.00
C LEU A 99 3.78 6.19 7.98
N ALA A 100 4.92 5.71 7.48
CA ALA A 100 6.08 5.40 8.31
C ALA A 100 6.68 6.65 8.98
N ASP A 101 6.78 7.76 8.25
CA ASP A 101 7.30 9.02 8.79
C ASP A 101 6.35 9.64 9.82
N ARG A 102 5.04 9.66 9.52
CA ARG A 102 4.03 10.15 10.46
C ARG A 102 3.95 9.30 11.72
N ALA A 103 4.09 7.99 11.60
CA ALA A 103 4.15 7.10 12.76
C ALA A 103 5.38 7.38 13.65
N ARG A 104 6.55 7.62 13.04
CA ARG A 104 7.76 8.03 13.79
C ARG A 104 7.55 9.36 14.51
N HIS A 105 6.99 10.36 13.82
CA HIS A 105 6.68 11.66 14.41
C HIS A 105 5.82 11.53 15.69
N HIS A 106 4.85 10.61 15.68
CA HIS A 106 3.94 10.36 16.81
C HIS A 106 4.43 9.30 17.80
N ASN A 107 5.63 8.74 17.62
CA ASN A 107 6.13 7.59 18.39
C ASN A 107 5.17 6.37 18.38
N VAL A 108 4.45 6.18 17.27
CA VAL A 108 3.59 5.01 17.03
C VAL A 108 4.43 3.93 16.34
N THR A 109 4.45 2.74 16.91
CA THR A 109 5.09 1.58 16.25
C THR A 109 4.09 0.96 15.28
N LEU A 110 4.44 0.95 14.00
CA LEU A 110 3.75 0.16 12.98
C LEU A 110 4.51 -1.14 12.73
N SER A 111 3.79 -2.19 12.38
CA SER A 111 4.33 -3.44 11.85
C SER A 111 4.74 -3.30 10.37
N LEU A 112 5.00 -2.08 9.90
CA LEU A 112 5.35 -1.74 8.52
C LEU A 112 6.87 -1.76 8.34
N ASP A 113 7.33 -2.69 7.50
CA ASP A 113 8.72 -2.82 7.10
C ASP A 113 8.92 -2.29 5.67
N LEU A 114 9.81 -1.31 5.54
CA LEU A 114 10.14 -0.66 4.26
C LEU A 114 11.56 -1.01 3.82
N HIS A 115 11.69 -1.43 2.57
CA HIS A 115 12.96 -1.75 1.94
C HIS A 115 13.16 -0.89 0.70
N LEU A 116 14.14 0.01 0.75
CA LEU A 116 14.45 0.91 -0.36
C LEU A 116 14.88 0.07 -1.56
N ASP A 117 14.26 0.31 -2.71
CA ASP A 117 14.67 -0.29 -3.98
C ASP A 117 14.76 0.81 -5.05
N LEU A 118 16.00 1.25 -5.29
CA LEU A 118 16.34 2.27 -6.28
C LEU A 118 16.09 1.81 -7.73
N GLY A 119 15.87 0.51 -7.95
CA GLY A 119 15.46 -0.04 -9.24
C GLY A 119 13.96 0.12 -9.51
N LEU A 120 13.16 0.54 -8.52
CA LEU A 120 11.75 0.82 -8.75
C LEU A 120 11.59 2.17 -9.44
N PRO A 121 10.97 2.23 -10.64
CA PRO A 121 10.77 3.49 -11.34
C PRO A 121 9.77 4.36 -10.57
N SER A 122 10.16 5.61 -10.29
CA SER A 122 9.28 6.69 -9.86
C SER A 122 9.15 7.73 -10.98
N ARG A 123 7.96 8.31 -11.12
CA ARG A 123 7.73 9.46 -12.03
C ARG A 123 7.95 10.79 -11.33
N SER A 124 7.69 10.82 -10.03
CA SER A 124 7.81 12.01 -9.20
C SER A 124 9.13 11.99 -8.46
N ASP A 125 9.56 13.16 -8.01
CA ASP A 125 10.62 13.26 -7.03
C ASP A 125 10.26 12.41 -5.81
N PRO A 126 11.25 11.77 -5.17
CA PRO A 126 11.03 11.04 -3.93
C PRO A 126 10.33 11.91 -2.89
N LEU A 127 9.54 11.28 -2.03
CA LEU A 127 8.95 11.92 -0.86
C LEU A 127 10.07 12.62 -0.04
N ALA A 128 9.78 13.78 0.53
CA ALA A 128 10.79 14.54 1.23
C ALA A 128 11.48 13.71 2.35
N GLY A 129 12.81 13.60 2.31
CA GLY A 129 13.57 12.75 3.22
C GLY A 129 13.79 11.31 2.75
N HIS A 130 13.30 10.94 1.56
CA HIS A 130 13.46 9.63 0.96
C HIS A 130 14.31 9.68 -0.31
N GLU A 131 14.99 8.58 -0.64
CA GLU A 131 15.83 8.46 -1.85
C GLU A 131 15.08 7.86 -3.04
N GLY A 132 13.93 7.22 -2.81
CA GLY A 132 13.19 6.52 -3.85
C GLY A 132 11.98 5.77 -3.31
N ALA A 133 11.53 4.76 -4.05
CA ALA A 133 10.38 3.94 -3.69
C ALA A 133 10.79 2.68 -2.91
N TYR A 134 9.81 2.09 -2.24
CA TYR A 134 10.01 1.00 -1.30
C TYR A 134 9.26 -0.25 -1.74
N ARG A 135 9.91 -1.39 -1.52
CA ARG A 135 9.21 -2.65 -1.30
C ARG A 135 8.75 -2.72 0.14
N ALA A 136 7.62 -3.37 0.39
CA ALA A 136 7.06 -3.35 1.73
C ALA A 136 6.40 -4.66 2.18
N CYS A 137 6.32 -4.77 3.49
CA CYS A 137 5.52 -5.75 4.21
C CYS A 137 4.86 -5.03 5.38
N TRP A 138 3.65 -5.44 5.74
CA TRP A 138 2.97 -4.94 6.93
C TRP A 138 2.52 -6.13 7.78
N GLY A 139 3.29 -6.45 8.82
CA GLY A 139 3.11 -7.66 9.61
C GLY A 139 3.15 -8.91 8.72
N ALA A 140 2.05 -9.67 8.71
CA ALA A 140 1.92 -10.88 7.89
C ALA A 140 1.56 -10.61 6.42
N HIS A 141 1.35 -9.36 6.02
CA HIS A 141 0.92 -8.98 4.69
C HIS A 141 2.09 -8.54 3.82
N ARG A 142 2.10 -9.01 2.57
CA ARG A 142 3.01 -8.48 1.55
C ARG A 142 2.36 -7.30 0.85
N HIS A 143 3.16 -6.51 0.15
CA HIS A 143 2.67 -5.38 -0.60
C HIS A 143 2.65 -5.64 -2.12
N LEU A 144 1.70 -5.02 -2.83
CA LEU A 144 1.76 -4.85 -4.27
C LEU A 144 1.32 -3.42 -4.63
N ASP A 145 2.23 -2.67 -5.24
CA ASP A 145 1.90 -1.39 -5.86
C ASP A 145 1.28 -1.61 -7.25
N VAL A 146 -0.04 -1.44 -7.33
CA VAL A 146 -0.84 -1.71 -8.53
C VAL A 146 -0.53 -0.69 -9.63
N TYR A 147 -0.26 0.56 -9.25
CA TYR A 147 0.07 1.64 -10.19
C TYR A 147 1.25 1.23 -11.07
N ARG A 148 2.30 0.66 -10.47
CA ARG A 148 3.52 0.30 -11.18
C ARG A 148 3.28 -0.77 -12.25
N VAL A 149 2.46 -1.77 -11.93
CA VAL A 149 2.13 -2.83 -12.89
C VAL A 149 1.25 -2.32 -14.02
N TYR A 150 0.25 -1.47 -13.71
CA TYR A 150 -0.57 -0.84 -14.75
C TYR A 150 0.25 0.11 -15.61
N ARG A 151 1.19 0.86 -15.03
CA ARG A 151 2.03 1.81 -15.77
C ARG A 151 2.95 1.11 -16.73
N ALA A 152 3.64 0.05 -16.28
CA ALA A 152 4.57 -0.72 -17.09
C ALA A 152 3.89 -1.49 -18.26
N ASP A 153 2.58 -1.66 -18.19
CA ASP A 153 1.82 -2.43 -19.18
C ASP A 153 0.79 -1.58 -19.91
N VAL A 154 -0.35 -1.29 -19.28
CA VAL A 154 -1.47 -0.54 -19.88
C VAL A 154 -1.04 0.89 -20.23
N GLY A 155 -0.39 1.58 -19.28
CA GLY A 155 0.06 2.96 -19.48
C GLY A 155 1.09 3.09 -20.61
N ALA A 156 2.07 2.17 -20.65
CA ALA A 156 3.09 2.14 -21.68
C ALA A 156 2.53 1.78 -23.06
N ARG A 157 1.60 0.82 -23.15
CA ARG A 157 1.03 0.36 -24.43
C ARG A 157 -0.02 1.28 -25.02
N LEU A 158 -0.83 1.93 -24.18
CA LEU A 158 -1.94 2.79 -24.63
C LEU A 158 -1.59 4.28 -24.63
N GLY A 159 -0.41 4.67 -24.14
CA GLY A 159 -0.03 6.08 -24.02
C GLY A 159 -0.89 6.87 -23.03
N LEU A 160 -1.61 6.20 -22.13
CA LEU A 160 -2.56 6.82 -21.22
C LEU A 160 -1.90 7.36 -19.93
N PRO A 161 -2.45 8.43 -19.34
CA PRO A 161 -2.17 8.79 -17.96
C PRO A 161 -2.59 7.62 -17.05
N CYS A 162 -1.65 7.01 -16.34
CA CYS A 162 -1.90 5.86 -15.48
C CYS A 162 -2.35 6.28 -14.07
N GLY A 163 -3.21 7.30 -13.99
CA GLY A 163 -3.84 7.69 -12.73
C GLY A 163 -4.98 6.75 -12.38
N LEU A 164 -5.24 6.56 -11.09
CA LEU A 164 -6.27 5.64 -10.59
C LEU A 164 -7.64 5.89 -11.25
N LYS A 165 -8.09 7.15 -11.27
CA LYS A 165 -9.38 7.57 -11.86
C LYS A 165 -9.47 7.24 -13.36
N ALA A 166 -8.38 7.46 -14.12
CA ALA A 166 -8.34 7.14 -15.54
C ALA A 166 -8.43 5.62 -15.79
N MET A 167 -7.71 4.82 -14.98
CA MET A 167 -7.73 3.37 -15.10
C MET A 167 -9.05 2.77 -14.62
N ALA A 168 -9.66 3.34 -13.58
CA ALA A 168 -11.00 2.98 -13.10
C ALA A 168 -12.06 3.19 -14.21
N ARG A 169 -12.06 4.35 -14.86
CA ARG A 169 -12.97 4.63 -15.98
C ARG A 169 -12.78 3.69 -17.16
N LEU A 170 -11.54 3.35 -17.49
CA LEU A 170 -11.22 2.40 -18.58
C LEU A 170 -11.88 1.03 -18.35
N VAL A 171 -12.08 0.63 -17.10
CA VAL A 171 -12.70 -0.63 -16.73
C VAL A 171 -14.19 -0.51 -16.38
N GLY A 172 -14.80 0.64 -16.70
CA GLY A 172 -16.24 0.90 -16.54
C GLY A 172 -16.67 1.30 -15.13
N CYS A 173 -15.75 1.71 -14.26
CA CYS A 173 -16.07 2.25 -12.94
C CYS A 173 -16.29 3.76 -12.99
N THR A 174 -17.14 4.27 -12.11
CA THR A 174 -17.36 5.71 -11.89
C THR A 174 -16.66 6.11 -10.59
N PRO A 175 -15.41 6.60 -10.64
CA PRO A 175 -14.72 6.97 -9.42
C PRO A 175 -15.29 8.25 -8.81
N ILE A 176 -15.23 8.36 -7.48
CA ILE A 176 -15.46 9.65 -6.81
C ILE A 176 -14.26 10.54 -7.09
N GLU A 177 -14.48 11.80 -7.46
CA GLU A 177 -13.41 12.74 -7.76
C GLU A 177 -13.61 14.04 -6.99
N VAL A 178 -12.49 14.58 -6.52
CA VAL A 178 -12.42 15.83 -5.77
C VAL A 178 -11.28 16.67 -6.35
N ASP A 179 -11.29 17.97 -6.06
CA ASP A 179 -10.12 18.81 -6.31
C ASP A 179 -9.02 18.47 -5.30
N ARG A 180 -7.95 17.85 -5.79
CA ARG A 180 -6.82 17.39 -4.97
C ARG A 180 -6.06 18.53 -4.29
N SER A 181 -6.17 19.76 -4.80
CA SER A 181 -5.56 20.92 -4.14
C SER A 181 -6.38 21.45 -2.97
N ARG A 182 -7.60 20.92 -2.79
CA ARG A 182 -8.60 21.40 -1.83
C ARG A 182 -9.19 20.28 -0.99
N VAL A 183 -8.44 19.19 -0.80
CA VAL A 183 -8.87 18.05 0.06
C VAL A 183 -9.18 18.52 1.48
N HIS A 184 -8.45 19.53 1.97
CA HIS A 184 -8.67 20.16 3.28
C HIS A 184 -10.02 20.90 3.41
N GLU A 185 -10.71 21.17 2.30
CA GLU A 185 -12.02 21.81 2.32
C GLU A 185 -13.20 20.82 2.28
N LEU A 186 -12.93 19.54 2.04
CA LEU A 186 -13.95 18.51 2.00
C LEU A 186 -14.62 18.34 3.37
N THR A 187 -15.93 18.11 3.36
CA THR A 187 -16.60 17.61 4.56
C THR A 187 -16.07 16.23 4.93
N ASP A 188 -16.24 15.85 6.20
CA ASP A 188 -15.83 14.51 6.67
C ASP A 188 -16.48 13.40 5.83
N ALA A 189 -17.75 13.54 5.47
CA ALA A 189 -18.46 12.55 4.66
C ALA A 189 -17.93 12.45 3.22
N GLU A 190 -17.58 13.58 2.59
CA GLU A 190 -16.99 13.60 1.25
C GLU A 190 -15.60 12.98 1.24
N ARG A 191 -14.77 13.33 2.24
CA ARG A 191 -13.44 12.75 2.42
C ARG A 191 -13.51 11.25 2.65
N ASP A 192 -14.40 10.80 3.53
CA ASP A 192 -14.58 9.38 3.84
C ASP A 192 -15.02 8.58 2.62
N ALA A 193 -15.96 9.12 1.83
CA ALA A 193 -16.40 8.49 0.60
C ALA A 193 -15.28 8.45 -0.45
N TYR A 194 -14.52 9.54 -0.58
CA TYR A 194 -13.42 9.66 -1.54
C TYR A 194 -12.30 8.64 -1.26
N VAL A 195 -11.76 8.61 -0.04
CA VAL A 195 -10.68 7.69 0.33
C VAL A 195 -11.14 6.22 0.28
N ALA A 196 -12.39 5.94 0.68
CA ALA A 196 -12.97 4.60 0.54
C ALA A 196 -13.04 4.18 -0.93
N SER A 197 -13.48 5.09 -1.82
CA SER A 197 -13.54 4.83 -3.25
C SER A 197 -12.17 4.48 -3.82
N ASP A 198 -11.10 5.16 -3.40
CA ASP A 198 -9.76 4.92 -3.93
C ASP A 198 -9.12 3.61 -3.44
N ALA A 199 -9.31 3.27 -2.17
CA ALA A 199 -8.90 1.95 -1.67
C ALA A 199 -9.67 0.81 -2.39
N GLU A 200 -10.99 0.97 -2.59
CA GLU A 200 -11.83 0.00 -3.29
C GLU A 200 -11.44 -0.18 -4.75
N LEU A 201 -11.23 0.92 -5.48
CA LEU A 201 -10.84 0.90 -6.88
C LEU A 201 -9.46 0.28 -7.06
N THR A 202 -8.51 0.59 -6.17
CA THR A 202 -7.18 -0.02 -6.17
C THR A 202 -7.28 -1.54 -6.00
N ARG A 203 -8.06 -2.00 -5.02
CA ARG A 203 -8.34 -3.44 -4.82
C ARG A 203 -9.00 -4.06 -6.05
N LEU A 204 -10.01 -3.42 -6.62
CA LEU A 204 -10.75 -3.91 -7.78
C LEU A 204 -9.84 -4.05 -9.01
N LEU A 205 -9.02 -3.03 -9.30
CA LEU A 205 -8.08 -3.03 -10.43
C LEU A 205 -7.01 -4.11 -10.25
N CYS A 206 -6.56 -4.36 -9.02
CA CYS A 206 -5.70 -5.49 -8.72
C CYS A 206 -6.39 -6.82 -9.06
N LEU A 207 -7.57 -7.06 -8.50
CA LEU A 207 -8.29 -8.33 -8.65
C LEU A 207 -8.65 -8.64 -10.10
N ARG A 208 -9.07 -7.64 -10.88
CA ARG A 208 -9.37 -7.82 -12.32
C ARG A 208 -8.18 -8.33 -13.12
N ARG A 209 -6.96 -8.13 -12.65
CA ARG A 209 -5.73 -8.54 -13.34
C ARG A 209 -4.88 -9.51 -12.53
N TRP A 210 -5.40 -10.05 -11.42
CA TRP A 210 -4.63 -10.87 -10.49
C TRP A 210 -3.79 -11.98 -11.16
N PRO A 211 -4.34 -12.77 -12.11
CA PRO A 211 -3.55 -13.81 -12.77
C PRO A 211 -2.29 -13.29 -13.49
N ALA A 212 -2.32 -12.05 -13.98
CA ALA A 212 -1.20 -11.43 -14.68
C ALA A 212 -0.23 -10.68 -13.76
N ILE A 213 -0.73 -10.14 -12.64
CA ILE A 213 0.02 -9.19 -11.79
C ILE A 213 0.47 -9.79 -10.46
N GLY A 214 -0.07 -10.94 -10.02
CA GLY A 214 0.25 -11.53 -8.71
C GLY A 214 1.73 -11.87 -8.51
N ARG A 215 2.48 -12.05 -9.60
CA ARG A 215 3.95 -12.24 -9.55
C ARG A 215 4.74 -10.98 -9.18
N ALA A 216 4.11 -9.81 -9.24
CA ALA A 216 4.71 -8.53 -8.92
C ALA A 216 4.57 -8.16 -7.42
N VAL A 217 3.91 -9.00 -6.63
CA VAL A 217 3.86 -8.86 -5.17
C VAL A 217 5.28 -8.84 -4.62
N ASP A 218 5.54 -7.91 -3.72
CA ASP A 218 6.85 -7.76 -3.11
C ASP A 218 7.29 -9.06 -2.42
N PRO A 219 8.59 -9.40 -2.53
CA PRO A 219 9.16 -10.54 -1.82
C PRO A 219 9.00 -10.39 -0.31
N ARG A 220 9.04 -11.52 0.41
CA ARG A 220 9.03 -11.50 1.88
C ARG A 220 10.30 -10.81 2.40
N PRO A 221 10.29 -10.23 3.61
CA PRO A 221 11.44 -9.53 4.13
C PRO A 221 12.71 -10.40 4.22
N ALA A 222 12.58 -11.68 4.57
CA ALA A 222 13.70 -12.64 4.57
C ALA A 222 14.33 -12.90 3.19
N SER A 223 13.67 -12.49 2.11
CA SER A 223 14.15 -12.60 0.72
C SER A 223 14.50 -11.25 0.08
N MET A 224 14.39 -10.14 0.82
CA MET A 224 14.82 -8.82 0.36
C MET A 224 16.29 -8.58 0.70
N PRO A 225 17.06 -7.91 -0.19
CA PRO A 225 18.40 -7.46 0.15
C PRO A 225 18.35 -6.52 1.37
N ALA A 226 19.40 -6.55 2.18
CA ALA A 226 19.55 -5.59 3.26
C ALA A 226 19.49 -4.16 2.69
N ASN A 227 18.82 -3.26 3.40
CA ASN A 227 18.81 -1.86 3.00
C ASN A 227 20.25 -1.33 2.95
N PRO A 228 20.60 -0.50 1.96
CA PRO A 228 21.90 0.15 1.95
C PRO A 228 22.10 0.94 3.26
N PRO A 229 23.34 1.04 3.77
CA PRO A 229 23.62 1.85 4.95
C PRO A 229 23.14 3.29 4.70
N GLY A 230 22.22 3.78 5.54
CA GLY A 230 21.51 5.06 5.36
C GLY A 230 20.03 4.94 4.98
N ALA A 231 19.60 3.79 4.42
CA ALA A 231 18.21 3.52 4.06
C ALA A 231 17.40 2.80 5.16
N GLN A 232 17.95 2.69 6.38
CA GLN A 232 17.22 2.29 7.58
C GLN A 232 17.22 3.43 8.58
N ARG A 233 15.99 3.89 8.88
CA ARG A 233 15.56 4.88 9.89
C ARG A 233 16.43 6.16 9.93
N PRO A 234 15.95 7.31 9.42
CA PRO A 234 16.53 8.59 9.78
C PRO A 234 16.66 8.64 11.31
N SER A 235 17.84 9.05 11.77
CA SER A 235 18.30 8.96 13.15
C SER A 235 17.33 9.62 14.14
N ALA A 236 17.33 9.10 15.38
CA ALA A 236 16.48 9.51 16.51
C ALA A 236 16.42 11.02 16.76
#